data_AF-A0A3B8VMM3-F1
#
_entry.id   AF-A0A3B8VMM3-F1
#
_cell.length_a   1.000
_cell.length_b   1.000
_cell.length_c   1.000
_cell.angle_alpha   90.00
_cell.angle_beta   90.00
_cell.angle_gamma   90.00
#
_symmetry.space_group_name_H-M   'P 1'
#
loop_
_entity.id
_entity.type
_entity.pdbx_description
1 polymer ?
#
loop_
_entity_poly.entity_id
_entity_poly.type
_entity_poly.pdbx_seq_one_letter_code
_entity_poly.pdbx_strand_id
1 'polypeptide(L)'
;MSASAERQYCIYRDAIKHLPEEYDPARCVFFEKASREIRENSEFIIFAKKAIEDEEMKRGRTFTYWMMNGHMEYRAGRDPTPYYLVAQKMLQEKQIRAAHFNYFVNSWRSLELFQNFELEKNDFSTKLNTDTWEKVEFSLKDPVSIDFTVLVGCDSIYAIKYLKLLIHSVNKAKLEFRLLVRVYILNPTQDVNVFMVELKDYVDKLEKIFLDIIFIKSDDINVDKALLTSMRFLYLPQSLKKTSVPTIVVDIDSYFESSIFSCLSQLQKKIDVGIMGYEGHLNHQLDQPWRTAAGAVFVNANINGETYSKCVKHYIENVYSTDVDYQNRNLNWGIDQVALSRSIDYLKNDTIKFGDLKIGPHIDFARSDKELFLEKYGFK
;
A
#
# COMPACT_ATOMS: atom_id res chain seq x y z
N MET A 1 3.01 21.15 -35.29
CA MET A 1 4.48 21.33 -35.20
C MET A 1 4.91 22.33 -36.26
N SER A 2 5.65 23.37 -35.91
CA SER A 2 6.25 24.22 -36.94
C SER A 2 7.31 23.39 -37.67
N ALA A 3 7.37 23.51 -39.00
CA ALA A 3 8.33 22.79 -39.83
C ALA A 3 9.81 23.08 -39.46
N SER A 4 10.10 24.08 -38.62
CA SER A 4 11.45 24.39 -38.17
C SER A 4 11.92 23.54 -37.01
N ALA A 5 11.04 23.20 -36.06
CA ALA A 5 11.40 22.41 -34.88
C ALA A 5 11.69 20.94 -35.24
N GLU A 6 10.91 20.39 -36.16
CA GLU A 6 11.08 19.02 -36.69
C GLU A 6 12.37 18.90 -37.53
N ARG A 7 12.72 19.96 -38.25
CA ARG A 7 13.95 20.05 -39.06
C ARG A 7 15.20 20.19 -38.19
N GLN A 8 15.13 20.98 -37.11
CA GLN A 8 16.21 21.06 -36.12
C GLN A 8 16.38 19.73 -35.38
N TYR A 9 15.28 19.06 -35.00
CA TYR A 9 15.33 17.74 -34.37
C TYR A 9 16.02 16.69 -35.25
N CYS A 10 15.73 16.65 -36.55
CA CYS A 10 16.39 15.72 -37.47
C CYS A 10 17.90 16.00 -37.61
N ILE A 11 18.29 17.29 -37.68
CA ILE A 11 19.71 17.69 -37.77
C ILE A 11 20.48 17.27 -36.52
N TYR A 12 19.92 17.46 -35.32
CA TYR A 12 20.60 17.08 -34.07
C TYR A 12 20.60 15.57 -33.81
N ARG A 13 19.51 14.87 -34.14
CA ARG A 13 19.42 13.40 -34.02
C ARG A 13 20.45 12.69 -34.90
N ASP A 14 20.65 13.19 -36.13
CA ASP A 14 21.60 12.58 -37.06
C ASP A 14 23.05 12.97 -36.73
N ALA A 15 23.29 14.15 -36.11
CA ALA A 15 24.59 14.52 -35.57
C ALA A 15 25.02 13.65 -34.37
N ILE A 16 24.09 13.22 -33.52
CA ILE A 16 24.36 12.36 -32.36
C ILE A 16 24.77 10.94 -32.78
N LYS A 17 24.23 10.42 -33.88
CA LYS A 17 24.50 9.06 -34.38
C LYS A 17 25.92 8.84 -34.92
N HIS A 18 26.68 9.90 -35.19
CA HIS A 18 27.99 9.83 -35.86
C HIS A 18 29.16 10.25 -34.97
N LEU A 19 28.96 10.37 -33.66
CA LEU A 19 30.00 10.82 -32.75
C LEU A 19 30.81 9.64 -32.18
N PRO A 20 32.15 9.66 -32.28
CA PRO A 20 33.01 8.67 -31.62
C PRO A 20 32.92 8.77 -30.08
N GLU A 21 33.15 7.65 -29.40
CA GLU A 21 32.89 7.45 -27.95
C GLU A 21 33.83 8.22 -26.99
N GLU A 22 34.87 8.90 -27.48
CA GLU A 22 35.89 9.48 -26.59
C GLU A 22 35.72 11.00 -26.35
N TYR A 23 36.05 11.40 -25.11
CA TYR A 23 35.69 12.65 -24.44
C TYR A 23 36.50 13.86 -24.97
N ASP A 24 35.87 14.81 -25.67
CA ASP A 24 36.50 16.05 -26.15
C ASP A 24 35.98 17.30 -25.39
N PRO A 25 36.86 18.08 -24.71
CA PRO A 25 36.55 19.35 -24.03
C PRO A 25 35.87 20.42 -24.91
N ALA A 26 35.99 20.36 -26.23
CA ALA A 26 35.29 21.28 -27.15
C ALA A 26 33.76 21.14 -27.09
N ARG A 27 33.24 20.02 -26.56
CA ARG A 27 31.80 19.81 -26.32
C ARG A 27 31.21 20.72 -25.24
N CYS A 28 32.00 21.18 -24.26
CA CYS A 28 31.48 22.04 -23.19
C CYS A 28 30.96 23.39 -23.71
N VAL A 29 31.58 23.94 -24.77
CA VAL A 29 31.17 25.23 -25.36
C VAL A 29 29.89 25.10 -26.18
N PHE A 30 29.67 23.96 -26.84
CA PHE A 30 28.41 23.68 -27.56
C PHE A 30 27.25 23.43 -26.57
N PHE A 31 27.54 22.77 -25.44
CA PHE A 31 26.59 22.62 -24.33
C PHE A 31 26.28 23.95 -23.64
N GLU A 32 27.23 24.89 -23.50
CA GLU A 32 26.96 26.22 -22.93
C GLU A 32 26.07 27.09 -23.83
N LYS A 33 26.26 27.02 -25.16
CA LYS A 33 25.41 27.77 -26.10
C LYS A 33 24.01 27.15 -26.23
N ALA A 34 23.93 25.82 -26.30
CA ALA A 34 22.66 25.10 -26.27
C ALA A 34 21.94 25.29 -24.92
N SER A 35 22.64 25.22 -23.79
CA SER A 35 22.02 25.42 -22.46
C SER A 35 21.49 26.85 -22.24
N ARG A 36 22.00 27.84 -22.99
CA ARG A 36 21.47 29.21 -23.00
C ARG A 36 20.16 29.33 -23.79
N GLU A 37 20.04 28.66 -24.93
CA GLU A 37 18.78 28.60 -25.72
C GLU A 37 17.75 27.60 -25.13
N ILE A 38 18.21 26.56 -24.42
CA ILE A 38 17.39 25.54 -23.74
C ILE A 38 16.60 26.13 -22.57
N ARG A 39 17.07 27.20 -21.92
CA ARG A 39 16.38 27.84 -20.78
C ARG A 39 15.04 28.47 -21.15
N GLU A 40 14.75 28.67 -22.44
CA GLU A 40 13.59 29.44 -22.89
C GLU A 40 12.48 28.57 -23.50
N ASN A 41 12.67 27.25 -23.67
CA ASN A 41 11.69 26.37 -24.32
C ASN A 41 11.41 25.09 -23.51
N SER A 42 10.33 25.10 -22.74
CA SER A 42 9.92 24.02 -21.82
C SER A 42 9.69 22.68 -22.52
N GLU A 43 9.20 22.68 -23.76
CA GLU A 43 8.95 21.46 -24.54
C GLU A 43 10.25 20.75 -24.97
N PHE A 44 11.30 21.51 -25.28
CA PHE A 44 12.60 20.95 -25.69
C PHE A 44 13.36 20.32 -24.52
N ILE A 45 13.28 20.93 -23.32
CA ILE A 45 13.83 20.34 -22.09
C ILE A 45 13.16 18.99 -21.81
N ILE A 46 11.83 18.90 -21.96
CA ILE A 46 11.08 17.65 -21.74
C ILE A 46 11.53 16.59 -22.75
N PHE A 47 11.68 16.96 -24.02
CA PHE A 47 12.10 16.04 -25.07
C PHE A 47 13.54 15.54 -24.87
N ALA A 48 14.49 16.44 -24.57
CA ALA A 48 15.88 16.07 -24.33
C ALA A 48 16.04 15.19 -23.09
N LYS A 49 15.30 15.48 -22.01
CA LYS A 49 15.25 14.61 -20.81
C LYS A 49 14.74 13.22 -21.16
N LYS A 50 13.65 13.13 -21.93
CA LYS A 50 13.08 11.84 -22.36
C LYS A 50 14.07 11.03 -23.23
N ALA A 51 14.76 11.68 -24.17
CA ALA A 51 15.74 11.01 -25.02
C ALA A 51 16.95 10.48 -24.23
N ILE A 52 17.43 11.25 -23.23
CA ILE A 52 18.49 10.82 -22.32
C ILE A 52 18.01 9.66 -21.44
N GLU A 53 16.80 9.75 -20.89
CA GLU A 53 16.20 8.66 -20.11
C GLU A 53 16.03 7.39 -20.94
N ASP A 54 15.62 7.49 -22.20
CA ASP A 54 15.48 6.35 -23.11
C ASP A 54 16.84 5.70 -23.45
N GLU A 55 17.91 6.49 -23.65
CA GLU A 55 19.26 5.96 -23.84
C GLU A 55 19.82 5.30 -22.58
N GLU A 56 19.65 5.93 -21.42
CA GLU A 56 20.08 5.38 -20.14
C GLU A 56 19.29 4.11 -19.81
N MET A 57 18.00 4.04 -20.16
CA MET A 57 17.18 2.84 -20.04
C MET A 57 17.70 1.72 -20.93
N LYS A 58 18.04 1.99 -22.19
CA LYS A 58 18.65 0.99 -23.10
C LYS A 58 20.00 0.47 -22.60
N ARG A 59 20.75 1.30 -21.86
CA ARG A 59 22.03 0.94 -21.24
C ARG A 59 21.91 0.27 -19.87
N GLY A 60 20.69 0.07 -19.37
CA GLY A 60 20.44 -0.52 -18.05
C GLY A 60 20.83 0.37 -16.87
N ARG A 61 20.86 1.68 -17.06
CA ARG A 61 21.31 2.68 -16.07
C ARG A 61 20.17 3.42 -15.37
N THR A 62 18.93 2.94 -15.52
CA THR A 62 17.77 3.46 -14.81
C THR A 62 17.16 2.41 -13.89
N PHE A 63 16.61 2.83 -12.75
CA PHE A 63 15.88 1.91 -11.87
C PHE A 63 14.67 1.30 -12.60
N THR A 64 14.04 2.05 -13.52
CA THR A 64 12.91 1.59 -14.34
C THR A 64 13.29 0.39 -15.22
N TYR A 65 14.49 0.39 -15.81
CA TYR A 65 14.97 -0.76 -16.57
C TYR A 65 15.02 -2.03 -15.71
N TRP A 66 15.64 -1.95 -14.55
CA TRP A 66 15.76 -3.09 -13.64
C TRP A 66 14.39 -3.54 -13.12
N MET A 67 13.51 -2.60 -12.77
CA MET A 67 12.13 -2.91 -12.39
C MET A 67 11.37 -3.65 -13.50
N MET A 68 11.44 -3.17 -14.75
CA MET A 68 10.76 -3.83 -15.88
C MET A 68 11.31 -5.22 -16.16
N ASN A 69 12.63 -5.43 -16.04
CA ASN A 69 13.21 -6.77 -16.13
C ASN A 69 12.70 -7.68 -15.01
N GLY A 70 12.64 -7.19 -13.76
CA GLY A 70 12.01 -7.94 -12.67
C GLY A 70 10.56 -8.35 -12.99
N HIS A 71 9.76 -7.46 -13.57
CA HIS A 71 8.41 -7.83 -14.02
C HIS A 71 8.41 -8.92 -15.11
N MET A 72 9.34 -8.87 -16.05
CA MET A 72 9.48 -9.89 -17.10
C MET A 72 9.89 -11.24 -16.51
N GLU A 73 10.84 -11.25 -15.58
CA GLU A 73 11.29 -12.46 -14.89
C GLU A 73 10.16 -13.10 -14.08
N TYR A 74 9.41 -12.30 -13.33
CA TYR A 74 8.24 -12.78 -12.59
C TYR A 74 7.20 -13.42 -13.51
N ARG A 75 6.86 -12.75 -14.63
CA ARG A 75 5.91 -13.29 -15.63
C ARG A 75 6.41 -14.58 -16.28
N ALA A 76 7.73 -14.78 -16.33
CA ALA A 76 8.33 -16.01 -16.80
C ALA A 76 8.44 -17.10 -15.72
N GLY A 77 7.87 -16.88 -14.53
CA GLY A 77 7.90 -17.82 -13.40
C GLY A 77 9.25 -17.88 -12.68
N ARG A 78 10.14 -16.90 -12.90
CA ARG A 78 11.47 -16.83 -12.29
C ARG A 78 11.50 -15.80 -11.15
N ASP A 79 12.48 -15.91 -10.27
CA ASP A 79 12.60 -14.98 -9.13
C ASP A 79 13.00 -13.57 -9.61
N PRO A 80 12.13 -12.55 -9.43
CA PRO A 80 12.45 -11.20 -9.86
C PRO A 80 13.29 -10.42 -8.84
N THR A 81 13.51 -10.98 -7.65
CA THR A 81 14.13 -10.30 -6.50
C THR A 81 15.47 -9.65 -6.84
N PRO A 82 16.42 -10.30 -7.56
CA PRO A 82 17.70 -9.68 -7.88
C PRO A 82 17.55 -8.35 -8.65
N TYR A 83 16.57 -8.27 -9.55
CA TYR A 83 16.33 -7.09 -10.37
C TYR A 83 15.70 -5.96 -9.57
N TYR A 84 14.73 -6.27 -8.71
CA TYR A 84 14.12 -5.27 -7.84
C TYR A 84 15.11 -4.72 -6.80
N LEU A 85 16.02 -5.55 -6.28
CA LEU A 85 17.07 -5.07 -5.36
C LEU A 85 18.05 -4.12 -6.04
N VAL A 86 18.40 -4.35 -7.31
CA VAL A 86 19.20 -3.39 -8.09
C VAL A 86 18.44 -2.08 -8.28
N ALA A 87 17.15 -2.14 -8.66
CA ALA A 87 16.32 -0.93 -8.79
C ALA A 87 16.22 -0.15 -7.46
N GLN A 88 16.02 -0.85 -6.34
CA GLN A 88 15.98 -0.27 -5.00
C GLN A 88 17.30 0.44 -4.66
N LYS A 89 18.45 -0.23 -4.89
CA LYS A 89 19.78 0.34 -4.65
C LYS A 89 20.01 1.63 -5.45
N MET A 90 19.59 1.66 -6.71
CA MET A 90 19.71 2.86 -7.54
C MET A 90 18.85 4.02 -7.03
N LEU A 91 17.66 3.73 -6.49
CA LEU A 91 16.81 4.76 -5.86
C LEU A 91 17.43 5.27 -4.56
N GLN A 92 18.06 4.40 -3.77
CA GLN A 92 18.82 4.76 -2.56
C GLN A 92 19.97 5.72 -2.91
N GLU A 93 20.83 5.32 -3.85
CA GLU A 93 22.01 6.11 -4.27
C GLU A 93 21.62 7.49 -4.79
N LYS A 94 20.50 7.59 -5.50
CA LYS A 94 20.00 8.86 -6.05
C LYS A 94 19.10 9.63 -5.09
N GLN A 95 18.80 9.08 -3.91
CA GLN A 95 17.85 9.62 -2.94
C GLN A 95 16.47 9.95 -3.55
N ILE A 96 16.04 9.16 -4.53
CA ILE A 96 14.77 9.36 -5.24
C ILE A 96 13.69 8.59 -4.51
N ARG A 97 12.63 9.30 -4.09
CA ARG A 97 11.39 8.66 -3.66
C ARG A 97 10.53 8.34 -4.87
N ALA A 98 10.33 7.06 -5.13
CA ALA A 98 9.48 6.59 -6.20
C ALA A 98 8.07 6.32 -5.62
N ALA A 99 7.09 7.18 -5.92
CA ALA A 99 5.76 7.16 -5.29
C ALA A 99 4.59 6.75 -6.23
N HIS A 100 4.84 6.59 -7.54
CA HIS A 100 3.81 6.34 -8.57
C HIS A 100 4.21 5.25 -9.58
N PHE A 101 3.32 4.34 -9.97
CA PHE A 101 3.57 3.26 -10.96
C PHE A 101 4.57 2.19 -10.49
N ASN A 102 4.05 1.03 -10.04
CA ASN A 102 4.78 -0.19 -9.67
C ASN A 102 5.92 -0.08 -8.64
N TYR A 103 6.21 1.10 -8.08
CA TYR A 103 7.34 1.30 -7.16
C TYR A 103 7.23 0.63 -5.80
N PHE A 104 6.10 0.02 -5.47
CA PHE A 104 6.01 -0.79 -4.26
C PHE A 104 6.91 -2.04 -4.32
N VAL A 105 7.36 -2.46 -5.51
CA VAL A 105 8.34 -3.56 -5.65
C VAL A 105 9.70 -3.28 -5.01
N ASN A 106 9.97 -2.06 -4.56
CA ASN A 106 11.19 -1.76 -3.78
C ASN A 106 11.22 -2.49 -2.43
N SER A 107 10.05 -2.82 -1.88
CA SER A 107 9.91 -3.63 -0.67
C SER A 107 9.91 -5.15 -0.97
N TRP A 108 10.13 -5.56 -2.23
CA TRP A 108 10.07 -6.96 -2.65
C TRP A 108 11.23 -7.77 -2.11
N ARG A 109 10.93 -8.90 -1.48
CA ARG A 109 11.90 -9.89 -1.00
C ARG A 109 11.58 -11.28 -1.53
N SER A 110 12.61 -12.12 -1.62
CA SER A 110 12.47 -13.51 -2.08
C SER A 110 11.54 -14.31 -1.16
N LEU A 111 11.02 -15.43 -1.64
CA LEU A 111 10.17 -16.30 -0.81
C LEU A 111 10.98 -16.95 0.32
N GLU A 112 12.31 -16.90 0.24
CA GLU A 112 13.20 -17.36 1.30
C GLU A 112 13.01 -16.60 2.60
N LEU A 113 12.48 -15.36 2.55
CA LEU A 113 12.08 -14.61 3.74
C LEU A 113 11.10 -15.40 4.63
N PHE A 114 10.30 -16.29 4.04
CA PHE A 114 9.34 -17.13 4.75
C PHE A 114 9.94 -18.48 5.21
N GLN A 115 11.21 -18.79 4.93
CA GLN A 115 11.83 -20.07 5.33
C GLN A 115 11.87 -20.30 6.85
N ASN A 116 11.74 -19.23 7.65
CA ASN A 116 11.66 -19.33 9.10
C ASN A 116 10.23 -19.06 9.64
N PHE A 117 9.21 -19.14 8.79
CA PHE A 117 7.80 -18.89 9.14
C PHE A 117 7.18 -20.00 10.03
N GLU A 118 7.96 -20.94 10.58
CA GLU A 118 7.41 -21.94 11.49
C GLU A 118 7.00 -21.35 12.85
N LEU A 119 5.71 -21.53 13.12
CA LEU A 119 4.80 -20.75 13.97
C LEU A 119 4.95 -20.92 15.50
N GLU A 120 6.03 -21.48 16.04
CA GLU A 120 6.07 -21.75 17.50
C GLU A 120 7.34 -21.36 18.26
N LYS A 121 8.47 -21.01 17.62
CA LYS A 121 9.74 -20.95 18.40
C LYS A 121 10.75 -19.86 18.12
N ASN A 122 10.50 -18.94 17.19
CA ASN A 122 11.47 -17.89 16.95
C ASN A 122 10.99 -16.58 17.57
N ASP A 123 11.57 -16.31 18.73
CA ASP A 123 11.90 -14.99 19.24
C ASP A 123 12.73 -14.26 18.16
N PHE A 124 12.09 -13.88 17.05
CA PHE A 124 12.71 -12.96 16.13
C PHE A 124 12.75 -11.64 16.89
N SER A 125 13.94 -11.27 17.34
CA SER A 125 14.24 -9.88 17.67
C SER A 125 14.22 -9.07 16.38
N THR A 126 13.09 -9.01 15.67
CA THR A 126 12.88 -8.04 14.62
C THR A 126 12.94 -6.67 15.29
N LYS A 127 13.67 -5.72 14.68
CA LYS A 127 13.69 -4.34 15.17
C LYS A 127 12.29 -3.74 15.23
N LEU A 128 11.40 -4.19 14.35
CA LEU A 128 9.97 -3.93 14.42
C LEU A 128 9.26 -5.16 14.99
N ASN A 129 8.96 -5.13 16.29
CA ASN A 129 8.07 -6.08 16.95
C ASN A 129 6.88 -5.29 17.49
N THR A 130 5.75 -5.35 16.79
CA THR A 130 4.56 -4.58 17.19
C THR A 130 3.82 -5.17 18.40
N ASP A 131 4.19 -6.38 18.82
CA ASP A 131 3.58 -7.01 19.99
C ASP A 131 4.09 -6.41 21.30
N THR A 132 5.29 -5.81 21.30
CA THR A 132 5.89 -5.17 22.48
C THR A 132 5.43 -3.74 22.72
N TRP A 133 4.76 -3.13 21.75
CA TRP A 133 4.28 -1.75 21.86
C TRP A 133 3.16 -1.62 22.88
N GLU A 134 3.14 -0.50 23.60
CA GLU A 134 2.10 -0.21 24.59
C GLU A 134 0.74 0.00 23.90
N LYS A 135 -0.31 -0.62 24.44
CA LYS A 135 -1.66 -0.62 23.88
C LYS A 135 -2.67 -0.21 24.95
N VAL A 136 -3.49 0.79 24.65
CA VAL A 136 -4.62 1.19 25.48
C VAL A 136 -5.90 1.01 24.67
N GLU A 137 -6.80 0.17 25.17
CA GLU A 137 -8.02 -0.20 24.45
C GLU A 137 -9.26 0.45 25.07
N PHE A 138 -10.10 1.00 24.20
CA PHE A 138 -11.35 1.66 24.52
C PHE A 138 -12.47 1.01 23.70
N SER A 139 -13.30 0.21 24.36
CA SER A 139 -14.55 -0.27 23.77
C SER A 139 -15.64 0.74 24.10
N LEU A 140 -16.17 1.41 23.07
CA LEU A 140 -17.21 2.43 23.30
C LEU A 140 -18.58 1.81 23.55
N LYS A 141 -18.78 0.56 23.13
CA LYS A 141 -19.99 -0.23 23.31
C LYS A 141 -19.62 -1.70 23.49
N ASP A 142 -20.09 -2.33 24.56
CA ASP A 142 -19.77 -3.75 24.84
C ASP A 142 -20.30 -4.64 23.70
N PRO A 143 -19.41 -5.40 23.03
CA PRO A 143 -19.81 -6.25 21.91
C PRO A 143 -20.57 -7.48 22.43
N VAL A 144 -21.90 -7.46 22.36
CA VAL A 144 -22.71 -8.67 22.52
C VAL A 144 -22.97 -9.28 21.14
N SER A 145 -22.24 -10.35 20.81
CA SER A 145 -22.33 -11.12 19.56
C SER A 145 -22.08 -10.28 18.30
N ILE A 146 -20.82 -10.21 17.85
CA ILE A 146 -20.42 -9.58 16.59
C ILE A 146 -20.46 -10.62 15.48
N ASP A 147 -20.85 -10.22 14.27
CA ASP A 147 -20.88 -11.10 13.08
C ASP A 147 -19.70 -10.83 12.14
N PHE A 148 -19.25 -9.58 12.04
CA PHE A 148 -18.15 -9.14 11.18
C PHE A 148 -17.33 -8.02 11.84
N THR A 149 -16.05 -7.95 11.50
CA THR A 149 -15.17 -6.85 11.90
C THR A 149 -14.75 -6.04 10.67
N VAL A 150 -14.74 -4.72 10.77
CA VAL A 150 -13.98 -3.82 9.89
C VAL A 150 -12.75 -3.38 10.67
N LEU A 151 -11.56 -3.59 10.10
CA LEU A 151 -10.29 -3.27 10.71
C LEU A 151 -9.58 -2.15 9.95
N VAL A 152 -9.21 -1.09 10.67
CA VAL A 152 -8.47 0.06 10.12
C VAL A 152 -7.30 0.43 11.02
N GLY A 153 -6.27 1.02 10.42
CA GLY A 153 -5.08 1.55 11.08
C GLY A 153 -4.77 2.95 10.56
N CYS A 154 -4.40 3.87 11.44
CA CYS A 154 -4.18 5.27 11.08
C CYS A 154 -3.34 6.04 12.10
N ASP A 155 -2.98 7.28 11.76
CA ASP A 155 -2.54 8.29 12.73
C ASP A 155 -3.73 9.13 13.24
N SER A 156 -3.43 10.04 14.17
CA SER A 156 -4.39 10.97 14.76
C SER A 156 -5.14 11.83 13.74
N ILE A 157 -4.43 12.33 12.72
CA ILE A 157 -4.99 13.26 11.74
C ILE A 157 -6.04 12.54 10.89
N TYR A 158 -5.71 11.34 10.42
CA TYR A 158 -6.62 10.52 9.64
C TYR A 158 -7.81 10.03 10.47
N ALA A 159 -7.60 9.68 11.75
CA ALA A 159 -8.69 9.30 12.65
C ALA A 159 -9.75 10.41 12.76
N ILE A 160 -9.32 11.62 13.12
CA ILE A 160 -10.20 12.80 13.29
C ILE A 160 -10.95 13.10 11.98
N LYS A 161 -10.24 12.98 10.85
CA LYS A 161 -10.77 13.38 9.54
C LYS A 161 -11.76 12.38 8.94
N TYR A 162 -11.53 11.08 9.10
CA TYR A 162 -12.23 10.06 8.31
C TYR A 162 -13.02 9.04 9.11
N LEU A 163 -12.73 8.82 10.40
CA LEU A 163 -13.36 7.74 11.14
C LEU A 163 -14.89 7.89 11.24
N LYS A 164 -15.38 9.11 11.48
CA LYS A 164 -16.83 9.38 11.50
C LYS A 164 -17.48 9.14 10.14
N LEU A 165 -16.78 9.45 9.05
CA LEU A 165 -17.25 9.23 7.68
C LEU A 165 -17.35 7.72 7.36
N LEU A 166 -16.32 6.95 7.75
CA LEU A 166 -16.31 5.50 7.63
C LEU A 166 -17.52 4.90 8.35
N ILE A 167 -17.71 5.20 9.64
CA ILE A 167 -18.83 4.69 10.44
C ILE A 167 -20.19 5.10 9.85
N HIS A 168 -20.30 6.34 9.37
CA HIS A 168 -21.52 6.81 8.73
C HIS A 168 -21.85 6.03 7.44
N SER A 169 -20.85 5.74 6.60
CA SER A 169 -21.03 4.96 5.38
C SER A 169 -21.54 3.54 5.69
N VAL A 170 -20.97 2.91 6.72
CA VAL A 170 -21.41 1.62 7.25
C VAL A 170 -22.86 1.70 7.72
N ASN A 171 -23.22 2.71 8.51
CA ASN A 171 -24.58 2.87 9.02
C ASN A 171 -25.62 3.02 7.88
N LYS A 172 -25.26 3.76 6.83
CA LYS A 172 -26.11 3.92 5.64
C LYS A 172 -26.34 2.61 4.88
N ALA A 173 -25.51 1.61 5.06
CA ALA A 173 -25.68 0.30 4.43
C ALA A 173 -26.87 -0.51 4.98
N LYS A 174 -27.53 -0.07 6.07
CA LYS A 174 -28.67 -0.76 6.69
C LYS A 174 -28.38 -2.25 6.96
N LEU A 175 -27.30 -2.49 7.70
CA LEU A 175 -26.80 -3.84 7.99
C LEU A 175 -27.88 -4.75 8.57
N GLU A 176 -27.90 -6.02 8.16
CA GLU A 176 -28.74 -7.05 8.77
C GLU A 176 -28.10 -7.69 10.00
N PHE A 177 -26.79 -7.50 10.17
CA PHE A 177 -25.94 -8.09 11.20
C PHE A 177 -25.24 -7.04 12.05
N ARG A 178 -24.57 -7.47 13.13
CA ARG A 178 -23.79 -6.62 14.04
C ARG A 178 -22.35 -6.52 13.56
N LEU A 179 -21.88 -5.29 13.38
CA LEU A 179 -20.53 -5.01 12.92
C LEU A 179 -19.70 -4.35 14.02
N LEU A 180 -18.49 -4.84 14.22
CA LEU A 180 -17.47 -4.14 14.99
C LEU A 180 -16.54 -3.37 14.04
N VAL A 181 -16.42 -2.06 14.25
CA VAL A 181 -15.34 -1.27 13.66
C VAL A 181 -14.21 -1.21 14.68
N ARG A 182 -13.06 -1.79 14.34
CA ARG A 182 -11.86 -1.79 15.17
C ARG A 182 -10.80 -0.89 14.55
N VAL A 183 -10.34 0.09 15.33
CA VAL A 183 -9.44 1.16 14.88
C VAL A 183 -8.16 1.11 15.69
N TYR A 184 -7.03 0.98 15.00
CA TYR A 184 -5.71 1.15 15.60
C TYR A 184 -5.18 2.55 15.29
N ILE A 185 -4.92 3.34 16.33
CA ILE A 185 -4.40 4.71 16.20
C ILE A 185 -2.98 4.75 16.74
N LEU A 186 -2.01 4.99 15.86
CA LEU A 186 -0.60 5.08 16.23
C LEU A 186 -0.27 6.48 16.76
N ASN A 187 0.41 6.52 17.91
CA ASN A 187 0.89 7.72 18.59
C ASN A 187 -0.21 8.81 18.67
N PRO A 188 -1.32 8.53 19.39
CA PRO A 188 -2.47 9.43 19.46
C PRO A 188 -2.09 10.79 20.07
N THR A 189 -2.64 11.87 19.50
CA THR A 189 -2.52 13.23 20.05
C THR A 189 -3.64 13.52 21.06
N GLN A 190 -3.51 14.62 21.82
CA GLN A 190 -4.57 15.06 22.73
C GLN A 190 -5.88 15.38 21.99
N ASP A 191 -5.81 15.88 20.76
CA ASP A 191 -6.99 16.19 19.94
C ASP A 191 -7.84 14.95 19.64
N VAL A 192 -7.20 13.78 19.54
CA VAL A 192 -7.92 12.51 19.37
C VAL A 192 -8.80 12.25 20.60
N ASN A 193 -8.33 12.53 21.81
CA ASN A 193 -9.15 12.31 23.02
C ASN A 193 -10.42 13.15 23.04
N VAL A 194 -10.38 14.39 22.53
CA VAL A 194 -11.57 15.25 22.40
C VAL A 194 -12.51 14.67 21.34
N PHE A 195 -11.96 14.31 20.18
CA PHE A 195 -12.72 13.67 19.11
C PHE A 195 -13.40 12.36 19.55
N MET A 196 -12.77 11.58 20.43
CA MET A 196 -13.32 10.34 20.98
C MET A 196 -14.62 10.57 21.75
N VAL A 197 -14.77 11.70 22.46
CA VAL A 197 -16.01 12.04 23.18
C VAL A 197 -17.16 12.25 22.20
N GLU A 198 -16.92 13.04 21.15
CA GLU A 198 -17.92 13.28 20.10
C GLU A 198 -18.28 12.01 19.33
N LEU A 199 -17.28 11.16 19.09
CA LEU A 199 -17.46 9.90 18.38
C LEU A 199 -18.28 8.91 19.20
N LYS A 200 -18.08 8.86 20.52
CA LYS A 200 -18.86 8.04 21.44
C LYS A 200 -20.36 8.39 21.35
N ASP A 201 -20.70 9.67 21.49
CA ASP A 201 -22.08 10.15 21.39
C ASP A 201 -22.74 9.84 20.04
N TYR A 202 -21.94 9.78 18.97
CA TYR A 202 -22.41 9.39 17.66
C TYR A 202 -22.69 7.88 17.56
N VAL A 203 -21.77 7.04 18.05
CA VAL A 203 -21.87 5.58 17.96
C VAL A 203 -22.91 5.01 18.93
N ASP A 204 -23.11 5.60 20.10
CA ASP A 204 -24.11 5.15 21.07
C ASP A 204 -25.55 5.20 20.52
N LYS A 205 -25.78 6.00 19.47
CA LYS A 205 -27.06 6.10 18.76
C LYS A 205 -27.23 5.02 17.68
N LEU A 206 -26.21 4.21 17.42
CA LEU A 206 -26.20 3.18 16.38
C LEU A 206 -26.44 1.81 17.01
N GLU A 207 -27.50 1.12 16.58
CA GLU A 207 -27.88 -0.15 17.18
C GLU A 207 -26.92 -1.29 16.83
N LYS A 208 -26.53 -1.39 15.55
CA LYS A 208 -25.79 -2.53 14.98
C LYS A 208 -24.29 -2.32 14.80
N ILE A 209 -23.79 -1.13 15.15
CA ILE A 209 -22.37 -0.78 15.00
C ILE A 209 -21.76 -0.65 16.39
N PHE A 210 -20.64 -1.35 16.56
CA PHE A 210 -19.80 -1.33 17.76
C PHE A 210 -18.44 -0.74 17.36
N LEU A 211 -17.77 -0.10 18.30
CA LEU A 211 -16.50 0.58 18.05
C LEU A 211 -15.49 0.22 19.13
N ASP A 212 -14.40 -0.40 18.70
CA ASP A 212 -13.19 -0.63 19.50
C ASP A 212 -12.09 0.30 18.98
N ILE A 213 -11.49 1.08 19.87
CA ILE A 213 -10.36 1.95 19.53
C ILE A 213 -9.17 1.56 20.37
N ILE A 214 -8.06 1.26 19.70
CA ILE A 214 -6.82 0.85 20.31
C ILE A 214 -5.78 1.92 20.01
N PHE A 215 -5.35 2.59 21.05
CA PHE A 215 -4.21 3.48 21.00
C PHE A 215 -2.94 2.66 21.09
N ILE A 216 -2.05 2.86 20.13
CA ILE A 216 -0.76 2.22 20.06
C ILE A 216 0.30 3.28 20.28
N LYS A 217 1.16 3.08 21.27
CA LYS A 217 2.30 3.94 21.49
C LYS A 217 3.56 3.19 21.09
N SER A 218 4.24 3.73 20.10
CA SER A 218 5.50 3.21 19.62
C SER A 218 6.64 4.10 20.12
N ASP A 219 7.67 3.46 20.66
CA ASP A 219 8.93 4.13 21.00
C ASP A 219 9.82 4.36 19.75
N ASP A 220 9.38 3.91 18.58
CA ASP A 220 10.06 4.13 17.30
C ASP A 220 9.90 5.59 16.86
N ILE A 221 10.95 6.38 17.00
CA ILE A 221 10.98 7.78 16.56
C ILE A 221 10.90 7.94 15.03
N ASN A 222 11.06 6.86 14.26
CA ASN A 222 11.12 6.85 12.80
C ASN A 222 9.91 6.16 12.15
N VAL A 223 8.71 6.30 12.75
CA VAL A 223 7.45 5.87 12.12
C VAL A 223 7.29 6.56 10.77
N ASP A 224 7.32 5.79 9.69
CA ASP A 224 7.13 6.27 8.33
C ASP A 224 5.70 6.03 7.82
N LYS A 225 5.37 6.64 6.68
CA LYS A 225 4.02 6.55 6.09
C LYS A 225 3.65 5.14 5.60
N ALA A 226 4.62 4.34 5.16
CA ALA A 226 4.39 2.96 4.75
C ALA A 226 4.09 2.07 5.97
N LEU A 227 4.76 2.30 7.10
CA LEU A 227 4.44 1.63 8.35
C LEU A 227 3.03 2.00 8.84
N LEU A 228 2.66 3.28 8.78
CA LEU A 228 1.32 3.76 9.15
C LEU A 228 0.20 3.07 8.36
N THR A 229 0.35 2.99 7.03
CA THR A 229 -0.63 2.32 6.16
C THR A 229 -0.70 0.81 6.44
N SER A 230 0.42 0.20 6.83
CA SER A 230 0.53 -1.23 7.14
C SER A 230 -0.03 -1.64 8.51
N MET A 231 -0.30 -0.70 9.41
CA MET A 231 -0.78 -0.97 10.78
C MET A 231 -1.97 -1.93 10.82
N ARG A 232 -2.94 -1.76 9.92
CA ARG A 232 -4.12 -2.62 9.84
C ARG A 232 -3.80 -4.09 9.58
N PHE A 233 -2.70 -4.38 8.89
CA PHE A 233 -2.25 -5.75 8.63
C PHE A 233 -1.38 -6.31 9.75
N LEU A 234 -0.58 -5.46 10.41
CA LEU A 234 0.22 -5.86 11.58
C LEU A 234 -0.66 -6.33 12.75
N TYR A 235 -1.85 -5.74 12.91
CA TYR A 235 -2.80 -6.10 13.97
C TYR A 235 -3.91 -7.06 13.54
N LEU A 236 -3.99 -7.42 12.25
CA LEU A 236 -5.00 -8.35 11.75
C LEU A 236 -5.00 -9.71 12.47
N PRO A 237 -3.86 -10.38 12.73
CA PRO A 237 -3.86 -11.67 13.43
C PRO A 237 -4.46 -11.57 14.84
N GLN A 238 -4.12 -10.51 15.58
CA GLN A 238 -4.67 -10.26 16.91
C GLN A 238 -6.17 -10.00 16.85
N SER A 239 -6.63 -9.22 15.86
CA SER A 239 -8.04 -8.92 15.68
C SER A 239 -8.86 -10.19 15.41
N LEU A 240 -8.41 -11.04 14.47
CA LEU A 240 -9.05 -12.31 14.14
C LEU A 240 -9.13 -13.23 15.36
N LYS A 241 -8.03 -13.37 16.11
CA LYS A 241 -8.00 -14.18 17.34
C LYS A 241 -8.97 -13.66 18.41
N LYS A 242 -9.06 -12.34 18.57
CA LYS A 242 -9.88 -11.73 19.63
C LYS A 242 -11.38 -11.86 19.37
N THR A 243 -11.82 -11.64 18.13
CA THR A 243 -13.26 -11.64 17.80
C THR A 243 -13.75 -12.96 17.26
N SER A 244 -12.87 -13.76 16.65
CA SER A 244 -13.22 -15.04 15.99
C SER A 244 -14.30 -14.87 14.91
N VAL A 245 -14.32 -13.72 14.23
CA VAL A 245 -15.26 -13.42 13.13
C VAL A 245 -14.52 -12.93 11.88
N PRO A 246 -15.09 -13.11 10.68
CA PRO A 246 -14.46 -12.61 9.47
C PRO A 246 -14.22 -11.11 9.55
N THR A 247 -13.08 -10.68 9.01
CA THR A 247 -12.61 -9.30 9.08
C THR A 247 -12.42 -8.74 7.67
N ILE A 248 -12.93 -7.53 7.44
CA ILE A 248 -12.57 -6.71 6.28
C ILE A 248 -11.54 -5.69 6.75
N VAL A 249 -10.36 -5.73 6.17
CA VAL A 249 -9.30 -4.75 6.37
C VAL A 249 -9.46 -3.67 5.31
N VAL A 250 -9.51 -2.39 5.68
CA VAL A 250 -9.68 -1.28 4.73
C VAL A 250 -8.79 -0.08 5.05
N ASP A 251 -8.58 0.79 4.06
CA ASP A 251 -8.10 2.15 4.32
C ASP A 251 -9.12 2.92 5.19
N ILE A 252 -8.64 3.82 6.05
CA ILE A 252 -9.55 4.61 6.90
C ILE A 252 -10.38 5.62 6.12
N ASP A 253 -9.91 6.03 4.93
CA ASP A 253 -10.63 6.89 4.01
C ASP A 253 -11.49 6.10 3.00
N SER A 254 -11.70 4.81 3.22
CA SER A 254 -12.67 4.04 2.44
C SER A 254 -14.11 4.49 2.71
N TYR A 255 -14.96 4.38 1.69
CA TYR A 255 -16.40 4.56 1.78
C TYR A 255 -17.12 3.29 1.33
N PHE A 256 -18.06 2.79 2.14
CA PHE A 256 -18.81 1.58 1.82
C PHE A 256 -20.16 1.89 1.15
N GLU A 257 -20.36 1.35 -0.06
CA GLU A 257 -21.70 1.25 -0.65
C GLU A 257 -22.50 0.13 0.04
N SER A 258 -23.83 0.28 0.11
CA SER A 258 -24.72 -0.66 0.81
C SER A 258 -24.64 -2.10 0.28
N SER A 259 -24.27 -2.29 -0.99
CA SER A 259 -24.18 -3.59 -1.66
C SER A 259 -23.06 -4.48 -1.10
N ILE A 260 -21.98 -3.92 -0.54
CA ILE A 260 -20.82 -4.71 -0.08
C ILE A 260 -21.21 -5.71 1.01
N PHE A 261 -22.00 -5.25 1.99
CA PHE A 261 -22.33 -6.02 3.18
C PHE A 261 -23.28 -7.19 2.85
N SER A 262 -24.07 -7.07 1.78
CA SER A 262 -24.92 -8.16 1.28
C SER A 262 -24.13 -9.35 0.73
N CYS A 263 -22.88 -9.12 0.29
CA CYS A 263 -22.03 -10.16 -0.28
C CYS A 263 -21.17 -10.89 0.76
N LEU A 264 -20.97 -10.32 1.96
CA LEU A 264 -20.02 -10.83 2.95
C LEU A 264 -20.36 -12.23 3.46
N SER A 265 -21.65 -12.49 3.74
CA SER A 265 -22.09 -13.81 4.18
C SER A 265 -21.88 -14.89 3.11
N GLN A 266 -21.87 -14.51 1.83
CA GLN A 266 -21.54 -15.43 0.73
C GLN A 266 -20.03 -15.64 0.62
N LEU A 267 -19.23 -14.59 0.78
CA LEU A 267 -17.76 -14.67 0.75
C LEU A 267 -17.25 -15.60 1.87
N GLN A 268 -17.75 -15.44 3.09
CA GLN A 268 -17.41 -16.28 4.24
C GLN A 268 -17.57 -17.79 3.98
N LYS A 269 -18.51 -18.19 3.12
CA LYS A 269 -18.76 -19.60 2.80
C LYS A 269 -17.88 -20.15 1.69
N LYS A 270 -17.29 -19.28 0.87
CA LYS A 270 -16.64 -19.66 -0.39
C LYS A 270 -15.12 -19.54 -0.34
N ILE A 271 -14.61 -18.54 0.38
CA ILE A 271 -13.20 -18.16 0.35
C ILE A 271 -12.66 -17.96 1.76
N ASP A 272 -11.36 -18.20 1.90
CA ASP A 272 -10.61 -17.93 3.12
C ASP A 272 -10.08 -16.48 3.09
N VAL A 273 -9.68 -16.01 1.90
CA VAL A 273 -9.12 -14.66 1.70
C VAL A 273 -9.67 -14.05 0.42
N GLY A 274 -10.18 -12.82 0.51
CA GLY A 274 -10.66 -12.04 -0.63
C GLY A 274 -9.76 -10.83 -0.88
N ILE A 275 -9.31 -10.64 -2.11
CA ILE A 275 -8.37 -9.57 -2.48
C ILE A 275 -8.96 -8.69 -3.58
N MET A 276 -8.75 -7.37 -3.47
CA MET A 276 -9.14 -6.40 -4.49
C MET A 276 -8.02 -6.22 -5.51
N GLY A 277 -8.36 -6.27 -6.79
CA GLY A 277 -7.44 -5.93 -7.89
C GLY A 277 -7.72 -4.56 -8.46
N TYR A 278 -6.69 -3.90 -8.98
CA TYR A 278 -6.84 -2.63 -9.71
C TYR A 278 -7.76 -2.72 -10.94
N GLU A 279 -7.96 -3.92 -11.51
CA GLU A 279 -8.86 -4.16 -12.66
C GLU A 279 -10.05 -5.07 -12.30
N GLY A 280 -10.34 -5.29 -11.01
CA GLY A 280 -11.54 -6.01 -10.56
C GLY A 280 -11.54 -7.53 -10.75
N HIS A 281 -10.39 -8.14 -11.07
CA HIS A 281 -10.24 -9.59 -11.28
C HIS A 281 -8.95 -10.17 -10.65
N LEU A 282 -9.07 -11.29 -9.92
CA LEU A 282 -8.00 -12.00 -9.22
C LEU A 282 -7.08 -12.74 -10.17
N ASN A 283 -7.62 -13.25 -11.28
CA ASN A 283 -6.85 -14.03 -12.25
C ASN A 283 -5.69 -13.23 -12.85
N HIS A 284 -5.79 -11.90 -12.93
CA HIS A 284 -4.68 -11.04 -13.38
C HIS A 284 -3.67 -10.70 -12.27
N GLN A 285 -4.01 -10.93 -11.00
CA GLN A 285 -3.17 -10.61 -9.83
C GLN A 285 -2.19 -11.73 -9.50
N LEU A 286 -2.60 -12.99 -9.69
CA LEU A 286 -1.70 -14.14 -9.58
C LEU A 286 -0.53 -14.07 -10.59
N ASP A 287 -0.76 -13.41 -11.73
CA ASP A 287 0.25 -13.21 -12.77
C ASP A 287 1.01 -11.88 -12.64
N GLN A 288 0.50 -10.94 -11.84
CA GLN A 288 1.02 -9.57 -11.68
C GLN A 288 0.80 -9.08 -10.23
N PRO A 289 1.66 -9.47 -9.28
CA PRO A 289 1.51 -9.18 -7.85
C PRO A 289 1.55 -7.67 -7.56
N TRP A 290 2.14 -6.88 -8.45
CA TRP A 290 2.06 -5.42 -8.41
C TRP A 290 0.65 -4.86 -8.68
N ARG A 291 -0.33 -5.69 -8.99
CA ARG A 291 -1.73 -5.29 -9.18
C ARG A 291 -2.62 -5.60 -7.98
N THR A 292 -2.06 -6.12 -6.89
CA THR A 292 -2.76 -6.29 -5.62
C THR A 292 -3.03 -4.94 -4.98
N ALA A 293 -4.30 -4.61 -4.74
CA ALA A 293 -4.65 -3.39 -4.02
C ALA A 293 -4.76 -3.69 -2.52
N ALA A 294 -4.04 -2.93 -1.70
CA ALA A 294 -4.11 -3.06 -0.23
C ALA A 294 -5.29 -2.29 0.39
N GLY A 295 -6.05 -1.53 -0.42
CA GLY A 295 -7.12 -0.67 0.08
C GLY A 295 -8.31 -1.43 0.67
N ALA A 296 -8.51 -2.69 0.27
CA ALA A 296 -9.45 -3.57 0.94
C ALA A 296 -9.09 -5.06 0.80
N VAL A 297 -9.19 -5.80 1.91
CA VAL A 297 -8.95 -7.25 1.98
C VAL A 297 -9.98 -7.90 2.90
N PHE A 298 -10.53 -9.04 2.49
CA PHE A 298 -11.40 -9.88 3.32
C PHE A 298 -10.59 -11.06 3.85
N VAL A 299 -10.67 -11.35 5.15
CA VAL A 299 -10.04 -12.51 5.76
C VAL A 299 -11.05 -13.22 6.65
N ASN A 300 -11.27 -14.50 6.36
CA ASN A 300 -12.17 -15.34 7.12
C ASN A 300 -11.55 -15.72 8.47
N ALA A 301 -12.36 -15.87 9.51
CA ALA A 301 -11.89 -16.32 10.83
C ALA A 301 -11.82 -17.86 10.89
N ASN A 302 -10.95 -18.42 10.07
CA ASN A 302 -10.62 -19.83 10.08
C ASN A 302 -9.10 -20.01 10.07
N ILE A 303 -8.62 -21.24 10.20
CA ILE A 303 -7.17 -21.54 10.27
C ILE A 303 -6.39 -21.02 9.05
N ASN A 304 -7.00 -21.04 7.86
CA ASN A 304 -6.39 -20.57 6.62
C ASN A 304 -6.26 -19.05 6.62
N GLY A 305 -7.32 -18.33 6.99
CA GLY A 305 -7.30 -16.87 7.11
C GLY A 305 -6.35 -16.38 8.21
N GLU A 306 -6.30 -17.09 9.34
CA GLU A 306 -5.31 -16.83 10.39
C GLU A 306 -3.87 -17.03 9.88
N THR A 307 -3.60 -18.13 9.20
CA THR A 307 -2.28 -18.41 8.61
C THR A 307 -1.87 -17.31 7.63
N TYR A 308 -2.79 -16.93 6.73
CA TYR A 308 -2.57 -15.82 5.80
C TYR A 308 -2.23 -14.52 6.53
N SER A 309 -3.02 -14.15 7.55
CA SER A 309 -2.78 -12.91 8.30
C SER A 309 -1.40 -12.88 8.97
N LYS A 310 -0.93 -14.03 9.48
CA LYS A 310 0.39 -14.17 10.09
C LYS A 310 1.50 -14.05 9.05
N CYS A 311 1.34 -14.61 7.85
CA CYS A 311 2.29 -14.43 6.74
C CYS A 311 2.46 -12.95 6.39
N VAL A 312 1.33 -12.22 6.27
CA VAL A 312 1.36 -10.79 5.94
C VAL A 312 2.09 -9.99 7.02
N LYS A 313 1.73 -10.19 8.30
CA LYS A 313 2.42 -9.55 9.43
C LYS A 313 3.92 -9.87 9.42
N HIS A 314 4.27 -11.15 9.31
CA HIS A 314 5.66 -11.62 9.34
C HIS A 314 6.49 -11.00 8.21
N TYR A 315 5.93 -10.90 7.00
CA TYR A 315 6.61 -10.25 5.89
C TYR A 315 6.94 -8.79 6.20
N ILE A 316 5.95 -8.02 6.69
CA ILE A 316 6.13 -6.61 7.01
C ILE A 316 7.21 -6.45 8.10
N GLU A 317 7.12 -7.19 9.19
CA GLU A 317 8.09 -7.12 10.30
C GLU A 317 9.52 -7.50 9.86
N ASN A 318 9.65 -8.51 8.98
CA ASN A 318 10.96 -8.92 8.45
C ASN A 318 11.58 -7.89 7.51
N VAL A 319 10.81 -7.27 6.60
CA VAL A 319 11.35 -6.22 5.74
C VAL A 319 11.86 -5.04 6.59
N TYR A 320 11.18 -4.73 7.70
CA TYR A 320 11.63 -3.70 8.64
C TYR A 320 12.73 -4.15 9.63
N SER A 321 13.17 -5.42 9.57
CA SER A 321 14.13 -5.99 10.53
C SER A 321 15.59 -5.73 10.19
N THR A 322 15.94 -5.50 8.92
CA THR A 322 17.34 -5.32 8.51
C THR A 322 17.78 -3.86 8.69
N ASP A 323 19.05 -3.63 9.07
CA ASP A 323 19.59 -2.28 9.23
C ASP A 323 19.47 -1.43 7.96
N VAL A 324 19.70 -2.06 6.81
CA VAL A 324 19.63 -1.40 5.52
C VAL A 324 18.20 -0.95 5.21
N ASP A 325 17.20 -1.81 5.46
CA ASP A 325 15.81 -1.46 5.18
C ASP A 325 15.21 -0.55 6.25
N TYR A 326 15.67 -0.65 7.50
CA TYR A 326 15.31 0.27 8.58
C TYR A 326 15.86 1.67 8.34
N GLN A 327 17.05 1.82 7.76
CA GLN A 327 17.61 3.13 7.40
C GLN A 327 17.00 3.69 6.11
N ASN A 328 16.45 2.84 5.23
CA ASN A 328 15.86 3.21 3.94
C ASN A 328 14.33 3.04 3.90
N ARG A 329 13.66 3.27 5.03
CA ARG A 329 12.21 3.13 5.23
C ARG A 329 11.36 3.90 4.22
N ASN A 330 11.85 5.03 3.72
CA ASN A 330 11.20 5.83 2.69
C ASN A 330 10.99 5.07 1.36
N LEU A 331 11.72 3.97 1.14
CA LEU A 331 11.60 3.11 -0.04
C LEU A 331 10.62 1.94 0.15
N ASN A 332 10.14 1.70 1.37
CA ASN A 332 9.17 0.65 1.68
C ASN A 332 7.72 1.06 1.35
N TRP A 333 7.53 2.12 0.55
CA TRP A 333 6.20 2.55 0.13
C TRP A 333 5.44 1.41 -0.55
N GLY A 334 4.22 1.10 -0.09
CA GLY A 334 3.40 -0.01 -0.58
C GLY A 334 3.88 -1.41 -0.15
N ILE A 335 4.64 -1.49 0.94
CA ILE A 335 5.02 -2.76 1.58
C ILE A 335 3.81 -3.63 1.92
N ASP A 336 2.68 -3.04 2.31
CA ASP A 336 1.43 -3.77 2.53
C ASP A 336 0.95 -4.49 1.26
N GLN A 337 0.94 -3.83 0.10
CA GLN A 337 0.58 -4.43 -1.18
C GLN A 337 1.50 -5.60 -1.54
N VAL A 338 2.81 -5.43 -1.31
CA VAL A 338 3.78 -6.50 -1.53
C VAL A 338 3.58 -7.64 -0.53
N ALA A 339 3.38 -7.36 0.76
CA ALA A 339 3.15 -8.37 1.78
C ALA A 339 1.94 -9.24 1.47
N LEU A 340 0.83 -8.62 1.03
CA LEU A 340 -0.36 -9.35 0.58
C LEU A 340 -0.03 -10.29 -0.59
N SER A 341 0.67 -9.77 -1.60
CA SER A 341 1.01 -10.52 -2.81
C SER A 341 1.99 -11.67 -2.54
N ARG A 342 3.02 -11.41 -1.74
CA ARG A 342 4.03 -12.41 -1.38
C ARG A 342 3.46 -13.50 -0.49
N SER A 343 2.52 -13.15 0.39
CA SER A 343 1.80 -14.13 1.19
C SER A 343 0.91 -15.03 0.32
N ILE A 344 0.29 -14.49 -0.73
CA ILE A 344 -0.43 -15.30 -1.73
C ILE A 344 0.55 -16.22 -2.45
N ASP A 345 1.67 -15.69 -2.96
CA ASP A 345 2.68 -16.49 -3.67
C ASP A 345 3.24 -17.64 -2.82
N TYR A 346 3.44 -17.39 -1.53
CA TYR A 346 3.92 -18.39 -0.58
C TYR A 346 2.88 -19.49 -0.33
N LEU A 347 1.60 -19.09 -0.17
CA LEU A 347 0.52 -19.99 0.25
C LEU A 347 -0.32 -20.55 -0.91
N LYS A 348 -0.05 -20.18 -2.18
CA LYS A 348 -0.89 -20.56 -3.33
C LYS A 348 -0.95 -22.06 -3.61
N ASN A 349 0.04 -22.82 -3.13
CA ASN A 349 0.09 -24.27 -3.25
C ASN A 349 -0.58 -24.99 -2.06
N ASP A 350 -1.00 -24.23 -1.04
CA ASP A 350 -1.72 -24.76 0.11
C ASP A 350 -3.23 -24.87 -0.18
N THR A 351 -3.97 -25.43 0.77
CA THR A 351 -5.44 -25.60 0.68
C THR A 351 -6.23 -24.29 0.85
N ILE A 352 -5.57 -23.13 0.82
CA ILE A 352 -6.20 -21.83 1.05
C ILE A 352 -6.99 -21.38 -0.18
N LYS A 353 -8.25 -21.00 0.03
CA LYS A 353 -9.15 -20.51 -1.03
C LYS A 353 -9.07 -19.00 -1.15
N PHE A 354 -8.36 -18.52 -2.15
CA PHE A 354 -8.35 -17.11 -2.54
C PHE A 354 -9.53 -16.78 -3.47
N GLY A 355 -10.06 -15.55 -3.38
CA GLY A 355 -11.10 -15.08 -4.29
C GLY A 355 -11.13 -13.57 -4.49
N ASP A 356 -11.96 -13.15 -5.43
CA ASP A 356 -12.19 -11.75 -5.75
C ASP A 356 -12.98 -11.04 -4.65
N LEU A 357 -12.42 -9.95 -4.15
CA LEU A 357 -13.14 -8.99 -3.33
C LEU A 357 -13.63 -7.85 -4.21
N LYS A 358 -14.89 -7.96 -4.66
CA LYS A 358 -15.56 -6.94 -5.48
C LYS A 358 -16.20 -5.90 -4.57
N ILE A 359 -15.39 -4.97 -4.12
CA ILE A 359 -15.90 -3.77 -3.44
C ILE A 359 -16.05 -2.72 -4.52
N GLY A 360 -17.21 -2.04 -4.55
CA GLY A 360 -17.50 -0.94 -5.47
C GLY A 360 -16.44 0.16 -5.41
N PRO A 361 -16.56 1.22 -6.23
CA PRO A 361 -15.49 2.19 -6.40
C PRO A 361 -14.99 2.74 -5.05
N HIS A 362 -13.73 2.43 -4.73
CA HIS A 362 -13.02 3.05 -3.64
C HIS A 362 -12.87 4.53 -4.01
N ILE A 363 -13.65 5.41 -3.39
CA ILE A 363 -13.43 6.84 -3.52
C ILE A 363 -12.22 7.15 -2.63
N ASP A 364 -11.04 7.17 -3.24
CA ASP A 364 -9.85 7.75 -2.63
C ASP A 364 -10.07 9.28 -2.53
N PHE A 365 -10.48 9.73 -1.33
CA PHE A 365 -10.75 11.14 -1.04
C PHE A 365 -9.52 12.05 -1.19
N ALA A 366 -8.33 11.51 -1.45
CA ALA A 366 -7.16 12.30 -1.81
C ALA A 366 -7.22 12.85 -3.26
N ARG A 367 -8.12 12.32 -4.12
CA ARG A 367 -8.13 12.62 -5.58
C ARG A 367 -9.42 13.20 -6.15
N SER A 368 -10.55 13.17 -5.44
CA SER A 368 -11.82 13.75 -5.91
C SER A 368 -12.20 14.99 -5.12
N ASP A 369 -12.90 15.96 -5.74
CA ASP A 369 -13.40 17.20 -5.13
C ASP A 369 -14.09 16.95 -3.78
N LYS A 370 -13.27 17.06 -2.75
CA LYS A 370 -13.56 16.64 -1.37
C LYS A 370 -14.66 17.49 -0.75
N GLU A 371 -14.76 18.76 -1.15
CA GLU A 371 -15.77 19.70 -0.68
C GLU A 371 -17.17 19.32 -1.19
N LEU A 372 -17.30 18.97 -2.47
CA LEU A 372 -18.59 18.59 -3.06
C LEU A 372 -19.15 17.29 -2.46
N PHE A 373 -18.29 16.34 -2.08
CA PHE A 373 -18.73 15.10 -1.45
C PHE A 373 -19.13 15.32 0.01
N LEU A 374 -18.32 16.02 0.81
CA LEU A 374 -18.65 16.32 2.20
C LEU A 374 -19.97 17.11 2.29
N GLU A 375 -20.16 18.10 1.41
CA GLU A 375 -21.40 18.86 1.29
C GLU A 375 -22.60 17.98 0.88
N LYS A 376 -22.43 17.12 -0.13
CA LYS A 376 -23.47 16.18 -0.59
C LYS A 376 -23.94 15.20 0.50
N TYR A 377 -23.06 14.86 1.44
CA TYR A 377 -23.38 13.91 2.52
C TYR A 377 -23.61 14.56 3.89
N GLY A 378 -23.67 15.89 3.94
CA GLY A 378 -24.04 16.64 5.16
C GLY A 378 -22.92 16.73 6.20
N PHE A 379 -21.67 16.51 5.80
CA PHE A 379 -20.50 16.76 6.61
C PHE A 379 -20.02 18.19 6.31
N LYS A 380 -20.17 19.09 7.29
CA LYS A 380 -19.60 20.45 7.23
C LYS A 380 -18.23 20.47 7.90
#